data_AF-A0A0A3XJA9-F1
#
_entry.id   AF-A0A0A3XJA9-F1
#
_cell.length_a   1.000
_cell.length_b   1.000
_cell.length_c   1.000
_cell.angle_alpha   90.00
_cell.angle_beta   90.00
_cell.angle_gamma   90.00
#
_symmetry.space_group_name_H-M   'P 1'
#
loop_
_entity.id
_entity.type
_entity.pdbx_description
1 polymer ?
#
loop_
_entity_poly.entity_id
_entity_poly.type
_entity_poly.pdbx_seq_one_letter_code
_entity_poly.pdbx_strand_id
1 'polypeptide(L)'
;MESIAWMAWTLPTAIFFVALACTLAVMTYLAAVYPEAERVGVLSIPTTRGDRLFISLITAAVIHLLWIAFAGTDTLATLPVGEEGFEISSLWLASGISLATAVLIFRTV
;
A
#
# COMPACT_ATOMS: atom_id res chain seq x y z
N MET A 1 25.88 16.54 -10.12
CA MET A 1 24.57 15.95 -9.78
C MET A 1 24.83 14.76 -8.85
N GLU A 2 25.09 15.03 -7.58
CA GLU A 2 25.47 14.04 -6.54
C GLU A 2 24.74 14.44 -5.24
N SER A 3 23.42 14.66 -5.28
CA SER A 3 22.69 15.27 -4.15
C SER A 3 21.37 14.60 -3.80
N ILE A 4 21.16 13.35 -4.22
CA ILE A 4 20.00 12.54 -3.82
C ILE A 4 20.37 11.33 -2.95
N ALA A 5 21.64 11.17 -2.56
CA ALA A 5 22.13 10.01 -1.80
C ALA A 5 21.55 9.86 -0.36
N TRP A 6 20.72 10.80 0.10
CA TRP A 6 20.10 10.73 1.44
C TRP A 6 19.04 9.62 1.54
N MET A 7 18.39 9.29 0.43
CA MET A 7 17.55 8.11 0.28
C MET A 7 18.18 7.25 -0.82
N ALA A 8 18.22 5.94 -0.61
CA ALA A 8 18.59 5.00 -1.68
C ALA A 8 17.46 4.97 -2.72
N TRP A 9 17.43 5.99 -3.58
CA TRP A 9 16.43 6.14 -4.62
C TRP A 9 16.64 5.08 -5.69
N THR A 10 15.76 4.08 -5.65
CA THR A 10 15.59 3.10 -6.71
C THR A 10 14.31 3.41 -7.47
N LEU A 11 14.18 2.88 -8.69
CA LEU A 11 12.96 3.03 -9.47
C LEU A 11 11.71 2.52 -8.69
N PRO A 12 11.73 1.34 -8.03
CA PRO A 12 10.63 0.90 -7.18
C PRO A 12 10.29 1.88 -6.04
N THR A 13 11.29 2.37 -5.31
CA THR A 13 11.08 3.32 -4.21
C THR A 13 10.47 4.63 -4.73
N ALA A 14 10.95 5.14 -5.86
CA ALA A 14 10.40 6.35 -6.48
C ALA A 14 8.93 6.18 -6.86
N ILE A 15 8.56 5.05 -7.49
CA ILE A 15 7.17 4.76 -7.86
C ILE A 15 6.27 4.70 -6.62
N PHE A 16 6.72 4.05 -5.55
CA PHE A 16 5.96 3.96 -4.29
C PHE A 16 5.64 5.34 -3.70
N PHE A 17 6.64 6.21 -3.58
CA PHE A 17 6.44 7.55 -3.01
C PHE A 17 5.60 8.45 -3.91
N VAL A 18 5.73 8.34 -5.24
CA VAL A 18 4.85 9.05 -6.18
C VAL A 18 3.40 8.58 -6.03
N ALA A 19 3.16 7.27 -5.97
CA ALA A 19 1.82 6.73 -5.76
C ALA A 19 1.21 7.18 -4.42
N LEU A 20 2.01 7.22 -3.35
CA LEU A 20 1.60 7.73 -2.04
C LEU A 20 1.24 9.21 -2.12
N ALA A 21 2.08 10.03 -2.75
CA ALA A 21 1.83 11.46 -2.93
C ALA A 21 0.56 11.72 -3.75
N CYS A 22 0.34 10.98 -4.84
CA CYS A 22 -0.89 11.04 -5.63
C CYS A 22 -2.12 10.67 -4.79
N THR A 23 -2.02 9.61 -3.99
CA THR A 23 -3.13 9.16 -3.12
C THR A 23 -3.49 10.25 -2.10
N LEU A 24 -2.50 10.83 -1.43
CA LEU A 24 -2.71 11.92 -0.49
C LEU A 24 -3.30 13.17 -1.17
N ALA A 25 -2.81 13.53 -2.35
CA ALA A 25 -3.33 14.66 -3.12
C ALA A 25 -4.81 14.45 -3.51
N VAL A 26 -5.16 13.26 -3.98
CA VAL A 26 -6.55 12.90 -4.31
C VAL A 26 -7.44 12.96 -3.07
N MET A 27 -7.00 12.41 -1.94
CA MET A 27 -7.79 12.46 -0.69
C MET A 27 -7.97 13.89 -0.18
N THR A 28 -6.92 14.71 -0.25
CA THR A 28 -6.98 16.13 0.15
C THR A 28 -7.95 16.90 -0.74
N TYR A 29 -7.89 16.66 -2.06
CA TYR A 29 -8.82 17.26 -3.01
C TYR A 29 -10.27 16.81 -2.72
N LEU A 30 -10.50 15.52 -2.48
CA LEU A 30 -11.83 15.00 -2.17
C LEU A 30 -12.37 15.57 -0.85
N ALA A 31 -11.53 15.74 0.18
CA ALA A 31 -11.93 16.35 1.45
C ALA A 31 -12.29 17.84 1.28
N ALA A 32 -11.59 18.56 0.40
CA ALA A 32 -11.88 19.95 0.10
C ALA A 32 -13.19 20.13 -0.70
N VAL A 33 -13.51 19.20 -1.60
CA VAL A 33 -14.69 19.29 -2.48
C VAL A 33 -15.94 18.68 -1.85
N TYR A 34 -15.80 17.57 -1.11
CA TYR A 34 -16.91 16.84 -0.52
C TYR A 34 -16.73 16.76 1.01
N PRO A 35 -17.41 17.64 1.76
CA PRO A 35 -17.35 17.63 3.22
C PRO A 35 -17.63 16.24 3.78
N GLU A 36 -16.72 15.75 4.61
CA GLU A 36 -16.76 14.39 5.10
C GLU A 36 -17.89 14.22 6.11
N ALA A 37 -18.80 13.30 5.83
CA ALA A 37 -19.75 12.83 6.83
C ALA A 37 -19.07 11.69 7.61
N GLU A 38 -18.85 11.90 8.91
CA GLU A 38 -18.40 10.85 9.81
C GLU A 38 -19.38 9.67 9.75
N ARG A 39 -18.86 8.48 9.49
CA ARG A 39 -19.63 7.25 9.52
C ARG A 39 -19.07 6.36 10.60
N VAL A 40 -19.95 5.91 11.49
CA VAL A 40 -19.60 4.93 12.52
C VAL A 40 -19.54 3.57 11.83
N GLY A 41 -18.33 3.10 11.57
CA GLY A 41 -18.07 1.78 11.01
C GLY A 41 -18.18 0.67 12.03
N VAL A 42 -17.78 -0.54 11.64
CA VAL A 42 -17.75 -1.74 12.51
C VAL A 42 -16.87 -1.53 13.75
N LEU A 43 -15.84 -0.68 13.67
CA LEU A 43 -14.97 -0.36 14.79
C LEU A 43 -15.62 0.54 15.85
N SER A 44 -16.86 1.00 15.65
CA SER A 44 -17.60 1.89 16.56
C SER A 44 -16.89 3.22 16.88
N ILE A 45 -15.90 3.58 16.08
CA ILE A 45 -15.20 4.87 16.09
C ILE A 45 -15.73 5.66 14.88
N PRO A 46 -16.06 6.96 15.02
CA PRO A 46 -16.35 7.79 13.86
C PRO A 46 -15.08 7.86 12.99
N THR A 47 -15.15 7.34 11.76
CA THR A 47 -14.04 7.39 10.82
C THR A 47 -14.35 8.30 9.64
N THR A 48 -13.36 9.10 9.24
CA THR A 48 -13.36 9.85 7.99
C THR A 48 -12.84 8.99 6.82
N ARG A 49 -12.89 9.52 5.59
CA ARG A 49 -12.31 8.83 4.43
C ARG A 49 -10.78 8.76 4.54
N GLY A 50 -10.17 9.81 5.09
CA GLY A 50 -8.74 9.86 5.41
C GLY A 50 -8.33 8.79 6.42
N ASP A 51 -9.11 8.62 7.49
CA ASP A 51 -8.82 7.61 8.52
C ASP A 51 -8.85 6.19 7.97
N ARG A 52 -9.83 5.88 7.10
CA ARG A 52 -9.91 4.58 6.41
C ARG A 52 -8.68 4.30 5.55
N LEU A 53 -8.20 5.30 4.82
CA LEU A 53 -6.97 5.18 4.03
C LEU A 53 -5.77 4.90 4.95
N PHE A 54 -5.60 5.69 6.01
CA PHE A 54 -4.49 5.53 6.94
C PHE A 54 -4.47 4.14 7.58
N ILE A 55 -5.62 3.67 8.07
CA ILE A 55 -5.77 2.32 8.63
C ILE A 55 -5.43 1.26 7.59
N SER A 56 -5.86 1.43 6.33
CA SER A 56 -5.54 0.48 5.26
C SER A 56 -4.03 0.43 4.94
N LEU A 57 -3.33 1.57 4.96
CA LEU A 57 -1.89 1.65 4.73
C LEU A 57 -1.11 0.99 5.88
N ILE A 58 -1.50 1.26 7.13
CA ILE A 58 -0.90 0.58 8.31
C ILE A 58 -1.13 -0.93 8.21
N THR A 59 -2.35 -1.35 7.93
CA THR A 59 -2.70 -2.77 7.83
C THR A 59 -1.90 -3.45 6.72
N ALA A 60 -1.74 -2.80 5.56
CA ALA A 60 -0.92 -3.29 4.47
C ALA A 60 0.55 -3.44 4.88
N ALA A 61 1.12 -2.45 5.58
CA ALA A 61 2.49 -2.52 6.08
C ALA A 61 2.68 -3.67 7.08
N VAL A 62 1.76 -3.83 8.04
CA VAL A 62 1.79 -4.92 9.01
C VAL A 62 1.67 -6.28 8.33
N ILE A 63 0.79 -6.44 7.34
CA ILE A 63 0.67 -7.68 6.55
C ILE A 63 2.00 -8.02 5.88
N HIS A 64 2.67 -7.05 5.26
CA HIS A 64 3.96 -7.29 4.60
C HIS A 64 5.06 -7.66 5.60
N LEU A 65 5.12 -7.00 6.76
CA LEU A 65 6.09 -7.34 7.81
C LEU A 65 5.85 -8.75 8.38
N LEU A 66 4.59 -9.11 8.64
CA LEU A 66 4.22 -10.45 9.08
C LEU A 66 4.54 -11.50 8.01
N TRP A 67 4.26 -11.21 6.74
CA TRP A 67 4.58 -12.11 5.65
C TRP A 67 6.07 -12.38 5.56
N ILE A 68 6.89 -11.34 5.61
CA ILE A 68 8.35 -11.48 5.61
C ILE A 68 8.82 -12.29 6.83
N ALA A 69 8.26 -12.03 8.02
CA ALA A 69 8.66 -12.71 9.24
C ALA A 69 8.30 -14.20 9.28
N PHE A 70 7.17 -14.60 8.68
CA PHE A 70 6.65 -15.97 8.80
C PHE A 70 6.70 -16.80 7.51
N ALA A 71 6.46 -16.18 6.35
CA ALA A 71 6.39 -16.84 5.04
C ALA A 71 7.64 -16.61 4.18
N GLY A 72 8.48 -15.63 4.53
CA GLY A 72 9.70 -15.31 3.78
C GLY A 72 9.43 -14.59 2.46
N THR A 73 10.46 -14.54 1.60
CA THR A 73 10.46 -13.81 0.32
C THR A 73 10.81 -14.70 -0.87
N ASP A 74 10.56 -16.01 -0.74
CA ASP A 74 10.97 -17.00 -1.74
C ASP A 74 10.36 -16.72 -3.12
N THR A 75 11.13 -17.01 -4.17
CA THR A 75 10.69 -16.86 -5.56
C THR A 75 9.74 -18.01 -5.92
N LEU A 76 8.51 -17.65 -6.27
CA LEU A 76 7.44 -18.59 -6.64
C LEU A 76 7.55 -19.08 -8.08
N ALA A 77 7.91 -18.20 -9.01
CA ALA A 77 8.05 -18.54 -10.42
C ALA A 77 8.97 -17.55 -11.12
N THR A 78 9.77 -18.03 -12.06
CA THR A 78 10.58 -17.18 -12.94
C THR A 78 9.94 -17.17 -14.31
N LEU A 79 9.49 -16.01 -14.78
CA LEU A 79 8.99 -15.84 -16.13
C LEU A 79 10.17 -15.69 -17.10
N PRO A 80 10.15 -16.34 -18.28
CA PRO A 80 11.20 -16.19 -19.29
C PRO A 80 11.05 -14.87 -20.06
N VAL A 81 11.18 -13.75 -19.35
CA VAL A 81 11.11 -12.38 -19.87
C VAL A 81 12.41 -11.67 -19.52
N GLY A 82 13.21 -11.32 -20.54
CA GLY A 82 14.58 -10.82 -20.38
C GLY A 82 15.62 -11.94 -20.30
N GLU A 83 16.90 -11.61 -20.48
CA GLU A 83 18.01 -12.59 -20.44
C GLU A 83 18.15 -13.27 -19.07
N GLU A 84 17.74 -12.60 -17.99
CA GLU A 84 17.86 -13.10 -16.60
C GLU A 84 16.56 -13.73 -16.07
N GLY A 85 15.43 -13.57 -16.78
CA GLY A 85 14.10 -14.00 -16.32
C GLY A 85 13.54 -13.13 -15.19
N PHE A 86 12.24 -12.86 -15.22
CA PHE A 86 11.58 -12.04 -14.20
C PHE A 86 11.13 -12.92 -13.02
N GLU A 87 11.70 -12.69 -11.84
CA GLU A 87 11.37 -13.41 -10.61
C GLU A 87 10.08 -12.89 -9.96
N ILE A 88 9.10 -13.79 -9.79
CA ILE A 88 7.87 -13.53 -9.04
C ILE A 88 8.09 -14.00 -7.61
N SER A 89 8.28 -13.05 -6.69
CA SER A 89 8.43 -13.34 -5.25
C SER A 89 7.08 -13.64 -4.58
N SER A 90 7.13 -14.35 -3.45
CA SER A 90 5.96 -14.61 -2.59
C SER A 90 5.28 -13.33 -2.08
N LEU A 91 5.97 -12.20 -2.13
CA LEU A 91 5.47 -10.88 -1.75
C LEU A 91 4.29 -10.41 -2.62
N TRP A 92 4.14 -10.94 -3.83
CA TRP A 92 2.95 -10.68 -4.65
C TRP A 92 1.66 -11.22 -4.00
N LEU A 93 1.74 -12.31 -3.26
CA LEU A 93 0.61 -12.83 -2.48
C LEU A 93 0.29 -11.90 -1.30
N ALA A 94 1.32 -11.41 -0.60
CA ALA A 94 1.15 -10.43 0.47
C ALA A 94 0.49 -9.13 -0.04
N SER A 95 0.87 -8.68 -1.24
CA SER A 95 0.24 -7.54 -1.91
C SER A 95 -1.22 -7.81 -2.29
N GLY A 96 -1.54 -9.02 -2.75
CA GLY A 96 -2.94 -9.41 -3.01
C GLY A 96 -3.80 -9.40 -1.74
N ILE A 97 -3.26 -9.94 -0.64
CA ILE A 97 -3.94 -9.98 0.66
C ILE A 97 -4.11 -8.56 1.23
N SER A 98 -3.09 -7.71 1.12
CA SER A 98 -3.17 -6.33 1.60
C SER A 98 -4.22 -5.53 0.83
N LEU A 99 -4.30 -5.69 -0.49
CA LEU A 99 -5.32 -5.03 -1.31
C LEU A 99 -6.73 -5.53 -0.98
N ALA A 100 -6.92 -6.84 -0.81
CA ALA A 100 -8.20 -7.39 -0.40
C ALA A 100 -8.63 -6.84 0.98
N THR A 101 -7.69 -6.79 1.92
CA THR A 101 -7.93 -6.25 3.27
C THR A 101 -8.24 -4.75 3.23
N ALA A 102 -7.52 -3.98 2.41
CA ALA A 102 -7.81 -2.57 2.21
C ALA A 102 -9.23 -2.36 1.67
N VAL A 103 -9.65 -3.11 0.65
CA VAL A 103 -11.03 -3.03 0.12
C VAL A 103 -12.06 -3.37 1.20
N LEU A 104 -11.81 -4.38 2.03
CA LEU A 104 -12.69 -4.70 3.15
C LEU A 104 -12.79 -3.54 4.13
N ILE A 105 -11.66 -2.92 4.53
CA ILE A 105 -11.63 -1.74 5.42
C ILE A 105 -12.42 -0.59 4.81
N PHE A 106 -12.28 -0.30 3.52
CA PHE A 106 -13.07 0.77 2.89
C PHE A 106 -14.58 0.47 2.90
N ARG A 107 -14.98 -0.81 2.85
CA ARG A 107 -16.40 -1.23 2.85
C ARG A 107 -17.02 -1.35 4.23
N THR A 108 -16.27 -1.79 5.24
CA THR A 108 -16.77 -2.03 6.61
C THR A 108 -16.44 -0.89 7.57
N VAL A 109 -15.48 -0.06 7.17
CA VAL A 109 -14.93 1.15 7.82
C VAL A 109 -15.98 2.10 8.34
#